data_AF-A0A9K3Q927-F1
#
_entry.id   AF-A0A9K3Q927-F1
#
_cell.length_a   1.000
_cell.length_b   1.000
_cell.length_c   1.000
_cell.angle_alpha   90.00
_cell.angle_beta   90.00
_cell.angle_gamma   90.00
#
_symmetry.space_group_name_H-M   'P 1'
#
loop_
_entity.id
_entity.type
_entity.pdbx_description
1 polymer ?
#
loop_
_entity_poly.entity_id
_entity_poly.type
_entity_poly.pdbx_seq_one_letter_code
_entity_poly.pdbx_strand_id
1 'polypeptide(L)'
;MQRLSQEDTANNDTTIPSQDWRETLNATCNRLSTQYLNLLRAASSVMALESSSGKMDPRSGGGGNMQTIQDPPRPALAADIASSSLQCQLAVENIAVAASQLLSLIRTLRLSILLMDEETIQAEEEWQVVQLQESTRQAMEQAQEWEQTWMALRNKNNDDSKG
;
A
#
# COMPACT_ATOMS: atom_id res chain seq x y z
N MET A 1 17.27 -13.02 48.55
CA MET A 1 17.19 -13.55 47.18
C MET A 1 15.75 -13.43 46.68
N GLN A 2 15.32 -12.23 46.27
CA GLN A 2 14.03 -12.00 45.58
C GLN A 2 14.01 -10.54 45.10
N ARG A 3 14.80 -10.24 44.06
CA ARG A 3 14.80 -8.99 43.28
C ARG A 3 15.43 -9.26 41.91
N LEU A 4 14.89 -10.23 41.17
CA LEU A 4 15.46 -10.66 39.88
C LEU A 4 14.38 -11.12 38.89
N SER A 5 13.17 -10.55 38.98
CA SER A 5 12.06 -10.95 38.09
C SER A 5 11.20 -9.77 37.65
N GLN A 6 11.73 -8.56 37.64
CA GLN A 6 10.97 -7.35 37.29
C GLN A 6 11.69 -6.42 36.30
N GLU A 7 12.66 -6.95 35.53
CA GLU A 7 13.35 -6.18 34.47
C GLU A 7 13.17 -6.78 33.05
N ASP A 8 12.51 -7.93 32.89
CA ASP A 8 12.42 -8.62 31.59
C ASP A 8 11.21 -8.22 30.72
N THR A 9 10.38 -7.27 31.15
CA THR A 9 9.20 -6.84 30.36
C THR A 9 9.35 -5.48 29.68
N ALA A 10 10.53 -4.86 29.72
CA ALA A 10 10.75 -3.51 29.20
C ALA A 10 11.53 -3.43 27.87
N ASN A 11 11.99 -4.54 27.29
CA ASN A 11 12.91 -4.54 26.14
C ASN A 11 12.37 -5.25 24.88
N ASN A 12 11.05 -5.29 24.67
CA ASN A 12 10.45 -5.83 23.44
C ASN A 12 10.32 -4.80 22.31
N ASP A 13 10.97 -3.64 22.44
CA ASP A 13 10.99 -2.60 21.41
C ASP A 13 12.35 -2.57 20.70
N THR A 14 12.91 -3.74 20.39
CA THR A 14 14.00 -3.88 19.42
C THR A 14 13.39 -3.75 18.02
N THR A 15 12.83 -2.57 17.72
CA THR A 15 12.48 -2.18 16.36
C THR A 15 13.77 -2.12 15.56
N ILE A 16 13.90 -3.04 14.60
CA ILE A 16 15.11 -3.13 13.80
C ILE A 16 15.06 -1.99 12.79
N PRO A 17 16.07 -1.10 12.78
CA PRO A 17 16.01 0.11 11.96
C PRO A 17 15.74 -0.17 10.48
N SER A 18 16.30 -1.25 9.92
CA SER A 18 16.03 -1.61 8.52
C SER A 18 14.59 -2.03 8.25
N GLN A 19 13.89 -2.66 9.20
CA GLN A 19 12.48 -2.99 9.04
C GLN A 19 11.63 -1.72 9.01
N ASP A 20 11.84 -0.82 9.97
CA ASP A 20 11.11 0.46 10.05
C ASP A 20 11.33 1.31 8.80
N TRP A 21 12.57 1.36 8.30
CA TRP A 21 12.87 2.07 7.05
C TRP A 21 12.21 1.42 5.86
N ARG A 22 12.18 0.09 5.78
CA ARG A 22 11.52 -0.64 4.70
C ARG A 22 10.00 -0.43 4.72
N GLU A 23 9.38 -0.43 5.89
CA GLU A 23 7.96 -0.15 6.06
C GLU A 23 7.64 1.30 5.68
N THR A 24 8.44 2.25 6.16
CA THR A 24 8.30 3.68 5.82
C THR A 24 8.45 3.92 4.32
N LEU A 25 9.41 3.26 3.68
CA LEU A 25 9.61 3.33 2.23
C LEU A 25 8.38 2.77 1.48
N ASN A 26 7.92 1.58 1.84
CA ASN A 26 6.75 0.94 1.22
C ASN A 26 5.49 1.78 1.39
N ALA A 27 5.24 2.31 2.58
CA ALA A 27 4.12 3.19 2.85
C ALA A 27 4.17 4.46 1.99
N THR A 28 5.36 5.07 1.84
CA THR A 28 5.55 6.28 1.04
C THR A 28 5.36 5.99 -0.47
N CYS A 29 5.89 4.87 -0.97
CA CYS A 29 5.69 4.42 -2.35
C CYS A 29 4.23 4.12 -2.67
N ASN A 30 3.52 3.45 -1.77
CA ASN A 30 2.09 3.17 -1.92
C ASN A 30 1.26 4.45 -1.91
N ARG A 31 1.62 5.41 -1.05
CA ARG A 31 1.01 6.74 -1.03
C ARG A 31 1.24 7.47 -2.35
N LEU A 32 2.47 7.49 -2.88
CA LEU A 32 2.79 8.11 -4.18
C LEU A 32 1.97 7.49 -5.32
N SER A 33 1.94 6.16 -5.40
CA SER A 33 1.17 5.44 -6.42
C SER A 33 -0.32 5.78 -6.36
N THR A 34 -0.90 5.78 -5.15
CA THR A 34 -2.31 6.13 -4.93
C THR A 34 -2.61 7.57 -5.35
N GLN A 35 -1.75 8.52 -4.98
CA GLN A 35 -1.95 9.93 -5.31
C GLN A 35 -1.77 10.21 -6.81
N TYR A 36 -0.84 9.51 -7.46
CA TYR A 36 -0.69 9.55 -8.91
C TYR A 36 -1.93 9.01 -9.64
N LEU A 37 -2.49 7.89 -9.18
CA LEU A 37 -3.74 7.36 -9.73
C LEU A 37 -4.94 8.31 -9.51
N ASN A 38 -5.01 8.95 -8.34
CA ASN A 38 -6.03 9.96 -8.06
C ASN A 38 -5.88 11.18 -8.97
N LEU A 39 -4.66 11.63 -9.22
CA LEU A 39 -4.37 12.70 -10.15
C LEU A 39 -4.80 12.33 -11.57
N LEU A 40 -4.46 11.13 -12.05
CA LEU A 40 -4.88 10.65 -13.37
C LEU A 40 -6.40 10.57 -13.49
N ARG A 41 -7.10 10.12 -12.44
CA ARG A 41 -8.57 10.05 -12.42
C ARG A 41 -9.20 11.45 -12.46
N ALA A 42 -8.69 12.37 -11.64
CA ALA A 42 -9.15 13.75 -11.63
C ALA A 42 -8.87 14.42 -13.00
N ALA A 43 -7.66 14.30 -13.53
CA ALA A 43 -7.31 14.84 -14.85
C ALA A 43 -8.12 14.21 -15.99
N SER A 44 -8.38 12.90 -15.96
CA SER A 44 -9.21 12.22 -16.95
C SER A 44 -10.65 12.72 -16.95
N SER A 45 -11.22 13.01 -15.76
CA SER A 45 -12.56 13.62 -15.66
C SER A 45 -12.62 15.02 -16.28
N VAL A 46 -11.54 15.80 -16.18
CA VAL A 46 -11.42 17.12 -16.82
C VAL A 46 -11.28 16.97 -18.35
N MET A 47 -10.42 16.06 -18.82
CA MET A 47 -10.16 15.84 -20.26
C MET A 47 -11.37 15.25 -21.01
N ALA A 48 -12.10 14.30 -20.40
CA ALA A 48 -13.34 13.74 -20.94
C ALA A 48 -14.43 14.82 -21.08
N LEU A 49 -14.41 15.84 -20.22
CA LEU A 49 -15.34 16.96 -20.29
C LEU A 49 -14.92 18.00 -21.35
N GLU A 50 -13.63 18.29 -21.50
CA GLU A 50 -13.12 19.21 -22.53
C GLU A 50 -13.49 18.73 -23.95
N SER A 51 -13.44 17.41 -24.19
CA SER A 51 -13.89 16.82 -25.46
C SER A 51 -15.40 16.89 -25.72
N SER A 52 -16.23 17.08 -24.70
CA SER A 52 -17.70 17.27 -24.82
C SER A 52 -18.14 18.74 -24.83
N SER A 53 -17.24 19.66 -24.43
CA SER A 53 -17.47 21.11 -24.40
C SER A 53 -17.59 21.76 -25.78
N GLY A 54 -17.35 21.05 -26.89
CA GLY A 54 -17.42 21.59 -28.24
C GLY A 54 -18.83 21.66 -28.86
N LYS A 55 -19.89 21.16 -28.21
CA LYS A 55 -21.19 20.98 -28.88
C LYS A 55 -22.45 21.04 -28.01
N MET A 56 -22.40 21.65 -26.82
CA MET A 56 -23.59 21.81 -25.98
C MET A 56 -23.91 23.29 -25.77
N ASP A 57 -24.86 23.77 -26.58
CA ASP A 57 -25.41 25.13 -26.50
C ASP A 57 -26.18 25.30 -25.17
N PRO A 58 -25.79 26.26 -24.30
CA PRO A 58 -26.43 26.45 -23.00
C PRO A 58 -27.86 27.03 -23.10
N ARG A 59 -28.34 27.38 -24.31
CA ARG A 59 -29.70 27.88 -24.53
C ARG A 59 -30.69 26.81 -25.03
N SER A 60 -30.22 25.61 -25.37
CA SER A 60 -31.14 24.53 -25.72
C SER A 60 -31.61 23.84 -24.45
N GLY A 61 -32.70 24.36 -23.88
CA GLY A 61 -33.37 23.82 -22.70
C GLY A 61 -33.51 22.30 -22.79
N GLY A 62 -32.68 21.60 -22.02
CA GLY A 62 -32.71 20.15 -21.89
C GLY A 62 -33.90 19.74 -21.04
N GLY A 63 -35.07 19.69 -21.69
CA GLY A 63 -36.21 18.90 -21.23
C GLY A 63 -35.81 17.43 -21.12
N GLY A 64 -35.26 17.05 -19.97
CA GLY A 64 -34.96 15.67 -19.60
C GLY A 64 -35.60 15.41 -18.25
N ASN A 65 -36.82 14.88 -18.29
CA ASN A 65 -37.65 14.39 -17.18
C ASN A 65 -36.98 14.36 -15.80
N MET A 66 -37.54 15.16 -14.87
CA MET A 66 -37.55 14.80 -13.46
C MET A 66 -38.20 13.42 -13.31
N GLN A 67 -37.39 12.37 -13.28
CA GLN A 67 -37.86 11.08 -12.76
C GLN A 67 -37.79 11.19 -11.24
N THR A 68 -38.93 11.53 -10.65
CA THR A 68 -39.23 11.59 -9.22
C THR A 68 -38.71 12.82 -8.46
N ILE A 69 -39.59 13.36 -7.60
CA ILE A 69 -39.42 14.58 -6.78
C ILE A 69 -38.50 14.35 -5.55
N GLN A 70 -37.91 13.16 -5.46
CA GLN A 70 -37.21 12.62 -4.30
C GLN A 70 -35.72 12.34 -4.57
N ASP A 71 -35.26 12.59 -5.79
CA ASP A 71 -33.85 12.45 -6.18
C ASP A 71 -33.15 13.81 -5.97
N PRO A 72 -32.03 13.89 -5.21
CA PRO A 72 -31.32 15.16 -5.06
C PRO A 72 -30.93 15.69 -6.45
N PRO A 73 -31.06 17.01 -6.69
CA PRO A 73 -30.73 17.58 -7.98
C PRO A 73 -29.28 17.22 -8.32
N ARG A 74 -29.07 16.69 -9.54
CA ARG A 74 -27.72 16.35 -10.01
C ARG A 74 -26.83 17.57 -9.83
N PRO A 75 -25.61 17.42 -9.30
CA PRO A 75 -24.69 18.53 -9.11
C PRO A 75 -24.56 19.33 -10.41
N ALA A 76 -24.60 20.66 -10.30
CA ALA A 76 -24.37 21.52 -11.46
C ALA A 76 -22.98 21.23 -12.03
N LEU A 77 -22.84 21.09 -13.34
CA LEU A 77 -21.55 20.79 -14.01
C LEU A 77 -20.39 21.69 -13.54
N ALA A 78 -20.66 22.96 -13.17
CA ALA A 78 -19.65 23.87 -12.62
C ALA A 78 -19.11 23.44 -11.24
N ALA A 79 -19.94 22.80 -10.41
CA ALA A 79 -19.51 22.24 -9.12
C ALA A 79 -18.63 21.00 -9.32
N ASP A 80 -18.89 20.18 -10.34
CA ASP A 80 -18.06 19.04 -10.71
C ASP A 80 -16.68 19.47 -11.26
N ILE A 81 -16.63 20.59 -12.00
CA ILE A 81 -15.36 21.16 -12.49
C ILE A 81 -14.53 21.74 -11.34
N ALA A 82 -15.16 22.52 -10.46
CA ALA A 82 -14.48 23.11 -9.31
C ALA A 82 -13.94 22.04 -8.35
N SER A 83 -14.72 20.98 -8.13
CA SER A 83 -14.30 19.85 -7.28
C SER A 83 -13.18 19.02 -7.92
N SER A 84 -13.23 18.75 -9.23
CA SER A 84 -12.16 18.01 -9.92
C SER A 84 -10.84 18.79 -9.98
N SER A 85 -10.90 20.11 -10.23
CA SER A 85 -9.72 20.99 -10.17
C SER A 85 -9.09 21.01 -8.78
N LEU A 86 -9.92 21.11 -7.72
CA LEU A 86 -9.45 21.03 -6.34
C LEU A 86 -8.82 19.67 -6.02
N GLN A 87 -9.43 18.56 -6.47
CA GLN A 87 -8.87 17.22 -6.29
C GLN A 87 -7.52 17.05 -7.01
N CYS A 88 -7.37 17.63 -8.19
CA CYS A 88 -6.11 17.65 -8.92
C CYS A 88 -5.02 18.41 -8.15
N GLN A 89 -5.32 19.61 -7.65
CA GLN A 89 -4.38 20.39 -6.83
C GLN A 89 -3.97 19.64 -5.56
N LEU A 90 -4.94 19.07 -4.83
CA LEU A 90 -4.68 18.29 -3.63
C LEU A 90 -3.84 17.03 -3.92
N ALA A 91 -4.07 16.36 -5.05
CA ALA A 91 -3.28 15.20 -5.45
C ALA A 91 -1.82 15.59 -5.75
N VAL A 92 -1.59 16.71 -6.44
CA VAL A 92 -0.23 17.23 -6.71
C VAL A 92 0.49 17.60 -5.42
N GLU A 93 -0.16 18.31 -4.50
CA GLU A 93 0.44 18.64 -3.20
C GLU A 93 0.79 17.39 -2.39
N ASN A 94 -0.12 16.41 -2.37
CA ASN A 94 0.15 15.14 -1.69
C ASN A 94 1.31 14.35 -2.32
N ILE A 95 1.49 14.42 -3.64
CA ILE A 95 2.66 13.85 -4.33
C ILE A 95 3.93 14.59 -3.90
N ALA A 96 3.92 15.92 -3.86
CA ALA A 96 5.07 16.72 -3.45
C ALA A 96 5.48 16.43 -2.00
N VAL A 97 4.51 16.31 -1.08
CA VAL A 97 4.75 15.92 0.32
C VAL A 97 5.35 14.51 0.40
N ALA A 98 4.79 13.54 -0.30
CA ALA A 98 5.30 12.17 -0.30
C ALA A 98 6.71 12.08 -0.91
N ALA A 99 7.01 12.85 -1.95
CA ALA A 99 8.35 12.97 -2.51
C ALA A 99 9.35 13.59 -1.52
N SER A 100 8.94 14.61 -0.77
CA SER A 100 9.77 15.20 0.29
C SER A 100 10.04 14.21 1.42
N GLN A 101 9.07 13.38 1.79
CA GLN A 101 9.23 12.31 2.77
C GLN A 101 10.23 11.26 2.28
N LEU A 102 10.16 10.87 1.00
CA LEU A 102 11.13 9.95 0.38
C LEU A 102 12.56 10.52 0.42
N LEU A 103 12.74 11.79 0.05
CA LEU A 103 14.05 12.45 0.09
C LEU A 103 14.61 12.55 1.51
N SER A 104 13.73 12.78 2.50
CA SER A 104 14.09 12.78 3.91
C SER A 104 14.55 11.40 4.36
N LEU A 105 13.83 10.33 3.99
CA LEU A 105 14.20 8.95 4.28
C LEU A 105 15.57 8.60 3.64
N ILE A 106 15.81 8.98 2.38
CA ILE A 106 17.11 8.78 1.72
C ILE A 106 18.23 9.47 2.50
N ARG A 107 17.99 10.69 2.97
CA ARG A 107 18.97 11.42 3.80
C ARG A 107 19.23 10.68 5.11
N THR A 108 18.19 10.22 5.80
CA THR A 108 18.31 9.46 7.05
C THR A 108 19.09 8.17 6.83
N LEU A 109 18.79 7.40 5.78
CA LEU A 109 19.50 6.17 5.42
C LEU A 109 20.99 6.40 5.14
N ARG A 110 21.32 7.50 4.44
CA ARG A 110 22.72 7.84 4.19
C ARG A 110 23.46 8.19 5.48
N LEU A 111 22.80 8.90 6.39
CA LEU A 111 23.38 9.25 7.69
C LEU A 111 23.51 8.02 8.59
N SER A 112 22.53 7.13 8.59
CA SER A 112 22.60 5.91 9.40
C SER A 112 23.76 5.03 8.98
N ILE A 113 23.98 4.81 7.67
CA ILE A 113 25.15 4.07 7.18
C ILE A 113 26.48 4.68 7.65
N LEU A 114 26.58 6.01 7.72
CA LEU A 114 27.80 6.69 8.17
C LEU A 114 28.02 6.63 9.68
N LEU A 115 26.96 6.38 10.45
CA LEU A 115 26.97 6.38 11.92
C LEU A 115 26.87 4.98 12.52
N MET A 116 26.61 3.97 11.70
CA MET A 116 26.44 2.59 12.14
C MET A 116 27.80 2.00 12.52
N ASP A 117 27.89 1.51 13.73
CA ASP A 117 29.03 0.78 14.26
C ASP A 117 28.99 -0.69 13.86
N GLU A 118 30.16 -1.32 13.93
CA GLU A 118 30.36 -2.72 13.53
C GLU A 118 29.48 -3.69 14.35
N GLU A 119 29.24 -3.38 15.63
CA GLU A 119 28.37 -4.16 16.51
C GLU A 119 26.90 -4.11 16.06
N THR A 120 26.39 -2.94 15.66
CA THR A 120 25.01 -2.81 15.13
C THR A 120 24.86 -3.54 13.80
N ILE A 121 25.87 -3.47 12.94
CA ILE A 121 25.88 -4.21 11.65
C ILE A 121 25.78 -5.71 11.91
N GLN A 122 26.65 -6.24 12.78
CA GLN A 122 26.69 -7.66 13.07
C GLN A 122 25.37 -8.16 13.69
N ALA A 123 24.81 -7.41 14.63
CA ALA A 123 23.53 -7.74 15.25
C ALA A 123 22.38 -7.81 14.21
N GLU A 124 22.38 -6.89 13.24
CA GLU A 124 21.37 -6.86 12.17
C GLU A 124 21.53 -8.02 11.18
N GLU A 125 22.76 -8.36 10.82
CA GLU A 125 23.06 -9.52 9.96
C GLU A 125 22.67 -10.85 10.61
N GLU A 126 23.04 -11.06 11.87
CA GLU A 126 22.69 -12.27 12.63
C GLU A 126 21.17 -12.45 12.71
N TRP A 127 20.45 -11.37 12.97
CA TRP A 127 19.00 -11.40 13.00
C TRP A 127 18.39 -11.74 11.62
N GLN A 128 18.94 -11.21 10.52
CA GLN A 128 18.47 -11.54 9.17
C GLN A 128 18.67 -13.02 8.84
N VAL A 129 19.77 -13.61 9.29
CA VAL A 129 20.03 -15.05 9.14
C VAL A 129 18.97 -15.87 9.87
N VAL A 130 18.62 -15.50 11.11
CA VAL A 130 17.57 -16.17 11.88
C VAL A 130 16.22 -16.07 11.18
N GLN A 131 15.84 -14.89 10.67
CA GLN A 131 14.59 -14.72 9.91
C GLN A 131 14.53 -15.60 8.66
N LEU A 132 15.64 -15.68 7.91
CA LEU A 132 15.70 -16.47 6.69
C LEU A 132 15.58 -17.97 6.99
N GLN A 133 16.23 -18.44 8.05
CA GLN A 133 16.13 -19.83 8.50
C GLN A 133 14.70 -20.17 8.90
N GLU A 134 14.02 -19.29 9.63
CA GLU A 134 12.64 -19.49 10.04
C GLU A 134 11.67 -19.50 8.86
N SER A 135 11.81 -18.57 7.91
CA SER A 135 11.01 -18.57 6.68
C SER A 135 11.25 -19.81 5.83
N THR A 136 12.50 -20.27 5.75
CA THR A 136 12.87 -21.51 5.04
C THR A 136 12.25 -22.73 5.71
N ARG A 137 12.27 -22.80 7.06
CA ARG A 137 11.65 -23.86 7.83
C ARG A 137 10.14 -23.92 7.57
N GLN A 138 9.45 -22.78 7.64
CA GLN A 138 8.02 -22.69 7.37
C GLN A 138 7.69 -23.11 5.94
N ALA A 139 8.51 -22.72 4.95
CA ALA A 139 8.33 -23.13 3.56
C ALA A 139 8.53 -24.65 3.38
N MET A 140 9.49 -25.25 4.08
CA MET A 140 9.69 -26.70 4.07
C MET A 140 8.52 -27.45 4.71
N GLU A 141 8.01 -26.96 5.85
CA GLU A 141 6.84 -27.53 6.52
C GLU A 141 5.61 -27.47 5.61
N GLN A 142 5.34 -26.33 4.99
CA GLN A 142 4.25 -26.20 4.03
C GLN A 142 4.44 -27.15 2.84
N ALA A 143 5.65 -27.23 2.26
CA ALA A 143 5.91 -28.15 1.15
C ALA A 143 5.67 -29.61 1.54
N GLN A 144 6.05 -30.00 2.76
CA GLN A 144 5.80 -31.34 3.29
C GLN A 144 4.31 -31.61 3.50
N GLU A 145 3.55 -30.64 4.01
CA GLU A 145 2.08 -30.74 4.12
C GLU A 145 1.44 -30.92 2.74
N TRP A 146 1.85 -30.10 1.76
CA TRP A 146 1.39 -30.23 0.38
C TRP A 146 1.71 -31.62 -0.18
N GLU A 147 2.93 -32.13 0.00
CA GLU A 147 3.30 -33.47 -0.46
C GLU A 147 2.43 -34.57 0.17
N GLN A 148 2.15 -34.49 1.47
CA GLN A 148 1.26 -35.43 2.15
C GLN A 148 -0.16 -35.38 1.62
N THR A 149 -0.70 -34.18 1.37
CA THR A 149 -2.04 -34.03 0.78
C THR A 149 -2.11 -34.59 -0.64
N TRP A 150 -1.07 -34.37 -1.46
CA TRP A 150 -0.97 -34.94 -2.80
C TRP A 150 -0.86 -36.47 -2.79
N MET A 151 -0.08 -37.03 -1.87
CA MET A 151 0.06 -38.47 -1.70
C MET A 151 -1.24 -39.12 -1.22
N ALA A 152 -1.97 -38.48 -0.30
CA ALA A 152 -3.28 -38.95 0.16
C ALA A 152 -4.33 -38.91 -0.96
N LEU A 153 -4.39 -37.84 -1.74
CA LEU A 153 -5.27 -37.73 -2.91
C LEU A 153 -4.94 -38.77 -3.97
N ARG A 154 -3.65 -39.02 -4.23
CA ARG A 154 -3.20 -40.06 -5.17
C ARG A 154 -3.62 -41.46 -4.73
N ASN A 155 -3.47 -41.78 -3.44
CA ASN A 155 -3.87 -43.08 -2.90
C ASN A 155 -5.39 -43.26 -2.97
N LYS A 156 -6.16 -42.23 -2.63
CA LYS A 156 -7.62 -42.25 -2.75
C LYS A 156 -8.08 -42.53 -4.20
N ASN A 157 -7.50 -41.83 -5.18
CA ASN A 157 -7.83 -42.04 -6.59
C ASN A 157 -7.44 -43.45 -7.10
N ASN A 158 -6.33 -44.01 -6.58
CA ASN A 158 -5.91 -45.37 -6.92
C ASN A 158 -6.83 -46.44 -6.30
N ASP A 159 -7.39 -46.19 -5.12
CA ASP A 159 -8.35 -47.10 -4.47
C ASP A 159 -9.72 -47.03 -5.15
N ASP A 160 -10.18 -45.84 -5.54
CA ASP A 160 -11.43 -45.63 -6.30
C ASP A 160 -11.37 -46.26 -7.72
N SER A 161 -10.18 -46.47 -8.28
CA SER A 161 -9.99 -47.11 -9.60
C SER A 161 -9.92 -48.65 -9.54
N LYS A 162 -9.92 -49.25 -8.34
CA LYS A 162 -9.85 -50.70 -8.12
C LYS A 162 -11.19 -51.32 -7.65
N GLY A 163 -12.22 -50.50 -7.42
CA GLY A 163 -13.60 -50.93 -7.19
C GLY A 163 -14.41 -50.93 -8.48
#